data_AF-A0A348SCR0-F1
#
_entry.id   AF-A0A348SCR0-F1
#
_cell.length_a   1.000
_cell.length_b   1.000
_cell.length_c   1.000
_cell.angle_alpha   90.00
_cell.angle_beta   90.00
_cell.angle_gamma   90.00
#
_symmetry.space_group_name_H-M   'P 1'
#
loop_
_entity.id
_entity.type
_entity.pdbx_description
1 polymer ?
#
loop_
_entity_poly.entity_id
_entity_poly.type
_entity_poly.pdbx_seq_one_letter_code
_entity_poly.pdbx_strand_id
1 'polypeptide(L)' 'VEEVDRLETAGRPHRYATTMEFLRKFGLASLSDLPPLEGDAASILSLQLSSEEPSPADASPDEGPTTPAGEGALAD' A
#
# COMPACT_ATOMS: atom_id res chain seq x y z
N VAL A 1 -4.26 10.60 -11.62
CA VAL A 1 -3.26 10.63 -10.53
C VAL A 1 -1.90 10.58 -11.17
N GLU A 2 -0.93 11.29 -10.62
CA GLU A 2 0.45 11.29 -11.10
C GLU A 2 1.43 11.22 -9.92
N GLU A 3 2.65 10.76 -10.20
CA GLU A 3 3.77 10.84 -9.27
C GLU A 3 4.35 12.26 -9.33
N VAL A 4 4.58 12.87 -8.16
CA VAL A 4 5.09 14.25 -8.06
C VAL A 4 6.56 14.26 -7.67
N ASP A 5 6.92 13.51 -6.64
CA ASP A 5 8.26 13.50 -6.07
C ASP A 5 8.43 12.28 -5.14
N ARG A 6 9.53 12.26 -4.38
CA ARG A 6 9.81 11.21 -3.39
C ARG A 6 10.03 11.84 -2.03
N LEU A 7 9.50 11.20 -0.99
CA LEU A 7 9.71 11.64 0.39
C LEU A 7 11.18 11.50 0.81
N GLU A 8 11.68 12.46 1.59
CA GLU A 8 13.04 12.48 2.14
C GLU A 8 13.15 11.62 3.42
N THR A 9 12.65 10.39 3.34
CA THR A 9 12.70 9.39 4.42
C THR A 9 13.37 8.10 3.95
N ALA A 10 13.66 7.20 4.89
CA ALA A 10 14.21 5.88 4.58
C ALA A 10 13.31 5.15 3.56
N GLY A 11 13.92 4.60 2.51
CA GLY A 11 13.20 3.95 1.40
C GLY A 11 12.68 4.89 0.32
N ARG A 12 12.74 6.22 0.50
CA ARG A 12 12.38 7.26 -0.49
C ARG A 12 11.12 6.94 -1.30
N PRO A 13 9.97 6.72 -0.63
CA PRO A 13 8.73 6.33 -1.29
C PRO A 13 8.20 7.44 -2.21
N HIS A 14 7.48 7.02 -3.26
CA HIS A 14 6.85 7.90 -4.23
C HIS A 14 5.66 8.66 -3.62
N ARG A 15 5.58 9.96 -3.88
CA ARG A 15 4.45 10.82 -3.52
C ARG A 15 3.55 11.03 -4.73
N TYR A 16 2.25 10.85 -4.52
CA TYR A 16 1.23 10.99 -5.57
C TYR A 16 0.35 12.21 -5.32
N ALA A 17 -0.14 12.80 -6.40
CA ALA A 17 -1.14 13.86 -6.36
C ALA A 17 -2.23 13.68 -7.42
N THR A 18 -3.32 14.43 -7.24
CA THR A 18 -4.38 14.58 -8.24
C THR A 18 -3.92 15.48 -9.37
N THR A 19 -4.53 15.31 -10.54
CA THR A 19 -4.17 16.04 -11.76
C THR A 19 -5.29 16.98 -12.18
N MET A 20 -5.04 17.82 -13.18
CA MET A 20 -6.10 18.65 -13.78
C MET A 20 -7.23 17.82 -14.40
N GLU A 21 -6.94 16.60 -14.87
CA GLU A 21 -7.98 15.69 -15.37
C GLU A 21 -8.94 15.26 -14.27
N PHE A 22 -8.43 15.02 -13.06
CA PHE A 22 -9.26 14.74 -11.89
C PHE A 22 -10.23 15.91 -11.66
N LEU A 23 -9.73 17.15 -11.56
CA LEU A 23 -10.59 18.32 -11.37
C LEU A 23 -11.69 18.43 -12.43
N ARG A 24 -11.35 18.22 -13.71
CA ARG A 24 -12.34 18.23 -14.81
C ARG A 24 -13.40 17.12 -14.67
N LYS A 25 -13.00 15.90 -14.31
CA LYS A 25 -13.94 14.78 -14.12
C LYS A 25 -14.91 15.03 -12.97
N PHE A 26 -14.47 15.72 -11.93
CA PHE A 26 -15.29 16.06 -10.76
C PHE A 26 -15.97 17.43 -10.87
N GLY A 27 -15.81 18.15 -11.98
CA GLY A 27 -16.42 19.47 -12.20
C GLY A 27 -15.89 20.57 -11.28
N LEU A 28 -14.67 20.41 -10.75
CA LEU A 28 -14.05 21.36 -9.83
C LEU A 28 -13.18 22.37 -10.59
N ALA A 29 -13.23 23.63 -10.18
CA ALA A 29 -12.33 24.66 -10.69
C ALA A 29 -10.96 24.59 -9.99
N SER A 30 -10.94 24.20 -8.72
CA SER A 30 -9.73 24.11 -7.89
C SER A 30 -9.84 23.03 -6.82
N LEU A 31 -8.72 22.70 -6.15
CA LEU A 31 -8.72 21.80 -4.99
C LEU A 31 -9.44 22.39 -3.77
N SER A 32 -9.60 23.71 -3.71
CA SER A 32 -10.31 24.40 -2.62
C SER A 32 -11.84 24.22 -2.68
N ASP A 33 -12.36 23.76 -3.82
CA ASP A 33 -13.79 23.46 -4.00
C ASP A 33 -14.19 22.07 -3.45
N LEU A 34 -13.23 21.31 -2.93
CA LEU A 34 -13.52 20.01 -2.33
C LEU A 34 -14.30 20.18 -1.01
N PRO A 35 -15.28 19.29 -0.74
CA PRO A 35 -15.96 19.30 0.55
C PRO A 35 -14.95 19.11 1.69
N PRO A 36 -15.15 19.78 2.84
CA PRO A 36 -14.25 19.64 3.98
C PRO A 36 -14.26 18.20 4.51
N LEU A 37 -13.10 17.75 4.99
CA LEU A 37 -12.99 16.46 5.67
C LEU A 37 -13.54 16.58 7.09
N GLU A 38 -14.26 15.55 7.54
CA GLU A 38 -14.70 15.46 8.94
C GLU A 38 -13.53 14.99 9.80
N GLY A 39 -13.02 15.87 10.68
CA GLY A 39 -11.83 15.62 11.49
C GLY A 39 -10.52 15.99 10.80
N ASP A 40 -9.43 15.96 11.55
CA ASP A 40 -8.09 16.26 11.02
C ASP A 40 -7.46 15.05 10.32
N ALA A 41 -6.52 15.35 9.41
CA ALA A 41 -5.85 14.33 8.58
C ALA A 41 -5.15 13.23 9.41
N ALA A 42 -4.64 13.58 10.60
CA ALA A 42 -4.04 12.63 11.53
C ALA A 42 -5.10 11.66 12.10
N SER A 43 -6.27 12.18 12.49
CA SER A 43 -7.40 11.38 12.94
C SER A 43 -7.91 10.42 11.87
N ILE A 44 -8.04 10.88 10.61
CA ILE A 44 -8.45 10.03 9.47
C ILE A 44 -7.42 8.91 9.23
N LEU A 45 -6.12 9.24 9.16
CA LEU A 45 -5.08 8.24 8.91
C LEU A 45 -5.03 7.17 10.02
N SER A 46 -5.21 7.58 11.28
CA SER A 46 -5.26 6.67 12.43
C SER A 46 -6.44 5.69 12.36
N LEU A 47 -7.62 6.13 11.91
CA LEU A 47 -8.79 5.27 11.74
C LEU A 47 -8.56 4.19 10.67
N GLN A 48 -7.94 4.57 9.55
CA GLN A 48 -7.64 3.66 8.45
C GLN A 48 -6.63 2.58 8.86
N LEU A 49 -5.55 2.97 9.54
CA LEU A 49 -4.50 2.04 9.97
C LEU A 49 -5.00 1.06 11.05
N SER A 50 -5.95 1.50 11.87
CA SER A 50 -6.60 0.64 12.88
C SER A 50 -7.57 -0.38 12.26
N SER A 51 -7.97 -0.18 11.00
CA SER A 51 -8.91 -1.07 10.31
C SER A 51 -8.21 -2.20 9.54
N GLU A 52 -6.90 -2.11 9.38
CA GLU A 52 -6.08 -3.09 8.63
C GLU A 52 -5.19 -3.88 9.60
N GLU A 53 -5.81 -4.57 10.55
CA GLU A 53 -5.12 -5.66 11.27
C GLU A 53 -4.98 -6.81 10.25
N PRO A 54 -3.76 -7.20 9.84
CA PRO A 54 -3.58 -8.35 8.97
C PRO A 54 -4.16 -9.55 9.70
N SER A 55 -5.28 -10.08 9.19
CA SER A 55 -5.82 -11.33 9.68
C SER A 55 -4.70 -12.36 9.59
N PRO A 56 -4.42 -13.15 10.65
CA PRO A 56 -3.31 -14.10 10.67
C PRO A 56 -3.40 -15.17 9.57
N ALA A 57 -4.47 -15.20 8.78
CA ALA A 57 -4.64 -16.02 7.59
C ALA A 57 -3.79 -15.56 6.38
N ASP A 58 -3.33 -14.31 6.31
CA ASP A 58 -2.46 -13.83 5.21
C ASP A 58 -0.98 -14.14 5.45
N ALA A 59 -0.61 -14.46 6.69
CA ALA A 59 0.69 -15.05 7.03
C ALA A 59 0.67 -16.55 6.71
N SER A 60 0.54 -16.92 5.45
CA SER A 60 0.91 -18.28 5.02
C SER A 60 2.42 -18.41 5.22
N PRO A 61 2.90 -19.32 6.09
CA PRO A 61 4.31 -19.64 6.08
C PRO A 61 4.59 -20.25 4.71
N ASP A 62 5.42 -19.57 3.93
CA ASP A 62 6.12 -20.16 2.79
C ASP A 62 6.99 -21.31 3.36
N GLU A 63 6.38 -22.47 3.60
CA GLU A 63 7.12 -23.71 3.64
C GLU A 63 7.60 -23.94 2.20
N GLY A 64 8.87 -23.61 2.01
CA GLY A 64 9.55 -23.67 0.73
C GLY A 64 9.39 -25.00 -0.01
N PRO A 65 9.75 -25.03 -1.31
CA PRO A 65 9.48 -26.16 -2.18
C PRO A 65 10.15 -27.42 -1.63
N THR A 66 9.32 -28.41 -1.28
CA THR A 66 9.74 -29.79 -1.05
C THR A 66 10.65 -30.21 -2.20
N THR A 67 11.91 -30.53 -1.90
CA THR A 67 12.83 -31.12 -2.87
C THR A 67 12.72 -32.64 -2.71
N PRO A 68 12.12 -33.38 -3.67
CA PRO A 68 12.28 -34.81 -3.73
C PRO A 68 13.55 -35.10 -4.54
N ALA A 69 14.68 -35.32 -3.87
CA ALA A 69 15.89 -35.79 -4.53
C ALA A 69 16.41 -37.02 -3.77
N GLY A 70 16.23 -38.18 -4.39
CA GLY A 70 16.49 -39.48 -3.81
C GLY A 70 17.95 -39.69 -3.42
N GLU A 71 18.13 -40.22 -2.22
CA GLU A 71 19.42 -40.71 -1.75
C GLU A 71 19.50 -42.21 -2.08
N GLY A 72 20.17 -42.51 -3.19
CA GLY A 72 20.71 -43.85 -3.42
C GLY A 72 21.99 -44.00 -2.61
N ALA A 73 21.98 -44.87 -1.60
CA ALA A 73 23.18 -45.38 -0.97
C ALA A 73 23.07 -46.91 -0.81
N LEU A 74 23.82 -47.62 -1.63
CA LEU A 74 24.17 -49.03 -1.49
C LEU A 74 24.98 -49.24 -0.20
N ALA A 75 24.76 -50.35 0.54
CA ALA A 75 25.85 -51.21 1.06
C ALA A 75 25.32 -52.43 1.85
N ASP A 76 25.86 -53.59 1.46
CA ASP A 76 26.05 -54.91 2.12
C ASP A 76 24.85 -55.69 2.71
#